data_AF-T1AMP2-F1
#
_entry.id   AF-T1AMP2-F1
#
_cell.length_a   1.000
_cell.length_b   1.000
_cell.length_c   1.000
_cell.angle_alpha   90.00
_cell.angle_beta   90.00
_cell.angle_gamma   90.00
#
_symmetry.space_group_name_H-M   'P 1'
#
loop_
_entity.id
_entity.type
_entity.pdbx_description
1 polymer ?
#
loop_
_entity_poly.entity_id
_entity_poly.type
_entity_poly.pdbx_seq_one_letter_code
_entity_poly.pdbx_strand_id
1 'polypeptide(L)'
;FSWGCPACNQFQPMADVIRKSLPAYVHWQYLPAAFIPPEDWPTFQRAYYTAQALGLDNPTTHDAMFKAIWTPGGPLNTYAGLGTSQPRVKRHLPSIADVAKFYARYGANPRTFEATADSFAIRAKMKRADQLIKAYGVDSTPTLVVNGAYRLDVHLGRWPAANPEAGAISGAERSRRHAPETVRIRR
;
A
#
# COMPACT_ATOMS: atom_id res chain seq x y z
N PHE A 1 1.79 3.27 1.56
CA PHE A 1 0.62 2.92 0.72
C PHE A 1 -0.34 2.08 1.56
N SER A 2 -1.58 1.88 1.12
CA SER A 2 -2.44 0.79 1.59
C SER A 2 -3.20 0.22 0.38
N TRP A 3 -3.40 -1.09 0.32
CA TRP A 3 -4.26 -1.67 -0.72
C TRP A 3 -5.73 -1.23 -0.58
N GLY A 4 -6.16 -0.93 0.66
CA GLY A 4 -7.48 -0.37 0.96
C GLY A 4 -7.61 1.12 0.66
N CYS A 5 -6.60 1.78 0.07
CA CYS A 5 -6.65 3.21 -0.27
C CYS A 5 -6.99 3.44 -1.76
N PRO A 6 -8.04 4.22 -2.09
CA PRO A 6 -8.43 4.47 -3.48
C PRO A 6 -7.37 5.29 -4.24
N ALA A 7 -6.72 6.25 -3.57
CA ALA A 7 -5.63 7.02 -4.16
C ALA A 7 -4.39 6.15 -4.40
N CYS A 8 -4.08 5.19 -3.52
CA CYS A 8 -2.99 4.24 -3.78
C CYS A 8 -3.27 3.38 -5.02
N ASN A 9 -4.52 2.93 -5.20
CA ASN A 9 -4.93 2.18 -6.40
C ASN A 9 -4.75 3.01 -7.68
N GLN A 10 -5.15 4.29 -7.66
CA GLN A 10 -4.96 5.20 -8.79
C GLN A 10 -3.48 5.51 -9.07
N PHE A 11 -2.66 5.60 -8.04
CA PHE A 11 -1.25 5.91 -8.19
C PHE A 11 -0.41 4.71 -8.64
N GLN A 12 -0.90 3.48 -8.48
CA GLN A 12 -0.12 2.25 -8.74
C GLN A 12 0.52 2.20 -10.14
N PRO A 13 -0.15 2.58 -11.25
CA PRO A 13 0.49 2.62 -12.56
C PRO A 13 1.70 3.57 -12.61
N MET A 14 1.58 4.75 -12.00
CA MET A 14 2.68 5.72 -11.90
C MET A 14 3.80 5.19 -11.00
N ALA A 15 3.45 4.54 -9.88
CA ALA A 15 4.43 3.89 -9.02
C ALA A 15 5.23 2.83 -9.78
N ASP A 16 4.60 2.06 -10.66
CA ASP A 16 5.29 1.09 -11.53
C ASP A 16 6.20 1.75 -12.56
N VAL A 17 5.81 2.88 -13.15
CA VAL A 17 6.66 3.67 -14.04
C VAL A 17 7.90 4.17 -13.29
N ILE A 18 7.71 4.79 -12.12
CA ILE A 18 8.80 5.27 -11.27
C ILE A 18 9.72 4.11 -10.91
N ARG A 19 9.18 3.03 -10.35
CA ARG A 19 9.96 1.87 -9.92
C ARG A 19 10.83 1.29 -11.04
N LYS A 20 10.33 1.27 -12.29
CA LYS A 20 11.07 0.77 -13.46
C LYS A 20 12.11 1.77 -13.96
N SER A 21 11.95 3.06 -13.73
CA SER A 21 12.91 4.09 -14.17
C SER A 21 14.03 4.35 -13.15
N LEU A 22 13.93 3.79 -11.95
CA LEU A 22 14.94 3.95 -10.91
C LEU A 22 16.29 3.32 -11.30
N PRO A 23 17.42 3.98 -11.01
CA PRO A 23 18.74 3.40 -11.17
C PRO A 23 18.93 2.13 -10.34
N ALA A 24 19.83 1.24 -10.78
CA ALA A 24 20.08 -0.06 -10.13
C ALA A 24 20.50 0.02 -8.65
N TYR A 25 21.07 1.15 -8.21
CA TYR A 25 21.47 1.37 -6.82
C TYR A 25 20.30 1.81 -5.91
N VAL A 26 19.11 2.05 -6.46
CA VAL A 26 17.93 2.44 -5.70
C VAL A 26 17.05 1.23 -5.44
N HIS A 27 16.80 0.96 -4.16
CA HIS A 27 15.89 -0.10 -3.75
C HIS A 27 14.48 0.46 -3.51
N TRP A 28 13.53 0.10 -4.37
CA TRP A 28 12.12 0.37 -4.14
C TRP A 28 11.57 -0.59 -3.08
N GLN A 29 10.90 -0.05 -2.06
CA GLN A 29 10.24 -0.83 -1.03
C GLN A 29 8.86 -0.27 -0.73
N TYR A 30 7.91 -1.17 -0.52
CA TYR A 30 6.56 -0.82 -0.10
C TYR A 30 6.48 -0.80 1.44
N LEU A 31 5.92 0.29 1.97
CA LEU A 31 5.61 0.45 3.39
C LEU A 31 4.09 0.50 3.57
N PRO A 32 3.44 -0.61 3.98
CA PRO A 32 1.99 -0.69 4.14
C PRO A 32 1.52 0.03 5.41
N ALA A 33 0.59 0.97 5.25
CA ALA A 33 -0.02 1.73 6.31
C ALA A 33 -1.27 1.04 6.87
N ALA A 34 -1.46 1.13 8.19
CA ALA A 34 -2.59 0.52 8.91
C ALA A 34 -3.44 1.54 9.69
N PHE A 35 -3.25 2.85 9.47
CA PHE A 35 -3.86 3.89 10.31
C PHE A 35 -5.33 4.22 9.99
N ILE A 36 -5.97 3.52 9.04
CA ILE A 36 -7.43 3.61 8.78
C ILE A 36 -8.10 2.25 9.06
N PRO A 37 -8.36 1.89 10.33
CA PRO A 37 -9.06 0.65 10.68
C PRO A 37 -10.46 0.48 10.08
N PRO A 38 -11.30 1.53 9.98
CA PRO A 38 -12.64 1.38 9.39
C PRO A 38 -12.64 0.88 7.94
N GLU A 39 -11.54 1.02 7.21
CA GLU A 39 -11.38 0.57 5.81
C GLU A 39 -10.50 -0.68 5.68
N ASP A 40 -10.27 -1.38 6.79
CA ASP A 40 -9.53 -2.65 6.86
C ASP A 40 -8.03 -2.58 6.55
N TRP A 41 -7.43 -1.40 6.68
CA TRP A 41 -6.00 -1.22 6.41
C TRP A 41 -5.08 -2.13 7.27
N PRO A 42 -5.37 -2.41 8.56
CA PRO A 42 -4.57 -3.36 9.34
C PRO A 42 -4.55 -4.78 8.75
N THR A 43 -5.68 -5.26 8.21
CA THR A 43 -5.76 -6.58 7.57
C THR A 43 -4.90 -6.62 6.31
N PHE A 44 -4.96 -5.57 5.48
CA PHE A 44 -4.10 -5.46 4.30
C PHE A 44 -2.61 -5.31 4.64
N GLN A 45 -2.27 -4.63 5.73
CA GLN A 45 -0.89 -4.56 6.21
C GLN A 45 -0.36 -5.95 6.60
N ARG A 46 -1.16 -6.72 7.34
CA ARG A 46 -0.83 -8.10 7.70
C ARG A 46 -0.70 -8.99 6.46
N ALA A 47 -1.65 -8.89 5.53
CA ALA A 47 -1.63 -9.61 4.27
C ALA A 47 -0.37 -9.31 3.44
N TYR A 48 0.04 -8.05 3.35
CA TYR A 48 1.25 -7.65 2.61
C TYR A 48 2.49 -8.34 3.16
N TYR A 49 2.70 -8.27 4.48
CA TYR A 49 3.86 -8.91 5.10
C TYR A 49 3.80 -10.43 5.05
N THR A 50 2.61 -11.01 5.06
CA THR A 50 2.39 -12.45 4.88
C THR A 50 2.77 -12.88 3.47
N ALA A 51 2.28 -12.18 2.44
CA ALA A 51 2.64 -12.42 1.05
C ALA A 51 4.16 -12.28 0.85
N GLN A 52 4.78 -11.25 1.44
CA GLN A 52 6.22 -11.07 1.39
C GLN A 52 6.99 -12.25 2.03
N ALA A 53 6.55 -12.73 3.20
CA ALA A 53 7.18 -13.85 3.89
C ALA A 53 7.07 -15.18 3.10
N LEU A 54 6.01 -15.34 2.32
CA LEU A 54 5.76 -16.52 1.51
C LEU A 54 6.29 -16.41 0.07
N GLY A 55 7.00 -15.34 -0.28
CA GLY A 55 7.53 -15.13 -1.63
C GLY A 55 6.45 -14.81 -2.67
N LEU A 56 5.26 -14.40 -2.21
CA LEU A 56 4.10 -14.09 -3.04
C LEU A 56 3.99 -12.58 -3.35
N ASP A 57 4.73 -11.71 -2.69
CA ASP A 57 4.77 -10.26 -2.99
C ASP A 57 5.66 -10.00 -4.20
N ASN A 58 5.05 -9.67 -5.34
CA ASN A 58 5.72 -9.30 -6.58
C ASN A 58 4.83 -8.31 -7.36
N PRO A 59 5.33 -7.66 -8.44
CA PRO A 59 4.54 -6.67 -9.16
C PRO A 59 3.17 -7.17 -9.66
N THR A 60 3.09 -8.43 -10.08
CA THR A 60 1.85 -9.03 -10.60
C THR A 60 0.82 -9.23 -9.49
N THR A 61 1.23 -9.82 -8.35
CA THR A 61 0.31 -10.06 -7.23
C THR A 61 -0.06 -8.78 -6.49
N HIS A 62 0.85 -7.81 -6.45
CA HIS A 62 0.60 -6.50 -5.87
C HIS A 62 -0.48 -5.72 -6.63
N ASP A 63 -0.41 -5.70 -7.97
CA ASP A 63 -1.44 -5.13 -8.84
C ASP A 63 -2.76 -5.94 -8.76
N ALA A 64 -2.67 -7.26 -8.72
CA ALA A 64 -3.85 -8.12 -8.58
C ALA A 64 -4.60 -7.90 -7.25
N MET A 65 -3.91 -7.58 -6.16
CA MET A 65 -4.54 -7.21 -4.89
C MET A 65 -5.35 -5.93 -5.01
N PHE A 66 -4.79 -4.88 -5.65
CA PHE A 66 -5.54 -3.65 -5.94
C PHE A 66 -6.78 -3.94 -6.78
N LYS A 67 -6.66 -4.71 -7.87
CA LYS A 67 -7.80 -5.12 -8.70
C LYS A 67 -8.85 -5.90 -7.91
N ALA A 68 -8.43 -6.82 -7.04
CA ALA A 68 -9.35 -7.61 -6.23
C ALA A 68 -10.19 -6.78 -5.24
N ILE A 69 -9.68 -5.61 -4.81
CA ILE A 69 -10.35 -4.71 -3.88
C ILE A 69 -11.18 -3.65 -4.62
N TRP A 70 -10.67 -3.14 -5.74
CA TRP A 70 -11.20 -1.94 -6.40
C TRP A 70 -11.99 -2.20 -7.69
N THR A 71 -12.01 -3.43 -8.21
CA THR A 71 -12.93 -3.81 -9.29
C THR A 71 -14.35 -3.97 -8.74
N PRO A 72 -15.39 -3.40 -9.37
CA PRO A 72 -16.78 -3.67 -8.97
C PRO A 72 -17.07 -5.18 -8.94
N GLY A 73 -17.52 -5.69 -7.78
CA GLY A 73 -17.77 -7.13 -7.59
C GLY A 73 -16.52 -8.00 -7.37
N GLY A 74 -15.36 -7.39 -7.14
CA GLY A 74 -14.13 -8.11 -6.82
C GLY A 74 -14.20 -8.90 -5.50
N PRO A 75 -13.35 -9.94 -5.37
CA PRO A 75 -13.41 -10.88 -4.25
C PRO A 75 -12.97 -10.27 -2.91
N LEU A 76 -12.26 -9.14 -2.92
CA LEU A 76 -11.74 -8.47 -1.73
C LEU A 76 -12.29 -7.05 -1.58
N ASN A 77 -13.42 -6.73 -2.22
CA ASN A 77 -14.00 -5.40 -2.13
C ASN A 77 -14.27 -4.98 -0.68
N THR A 78 -13.83 -3.77 -0.36
CA THR A 78 -14.07 -3.09 0.92
C THR A 78 -15.18 -2.05 0.82
N TYR A 79 -15.60 -1.68 -0.39
CA TYR A 79 -16.70 -0.75 -0.65
C TYR A 79 -17.84 -1.40 -1.45
N ALA A 80 -19.07 -1.04 -1.09
CA ALA A 80 -20.27 -1.26 -1.89
C ALA A 80 -20.47 -0.07 -2.83
N GLY A 81 -21.04 -0.33 -4.01
CA GLY A 81 -21.29 0.72 -5.00
C GLY A 81 -20.01 1.32 -5.61
N LEU A 82 -18.93 0.54 -5.71
CA LEU A 82 -17.76 0.96 -6.49
C LEU A 82 -18.17 1.29 -7.94
N GLY A 83 -17.70 2.42 -8.46
CA GLY A 83 -18.10 2.94 -9.77
C GLY A 83 -19.35 3.82 -9.75
N THR A 84 -19.99 4.00 -8.59
CA THR A 84 -21.08 4.97 -8.41
C THR A 84 -20.55 6.30 -7.86
N SER A 85 -21.41 7.32 -7.78
CA SER A 85 -21.08 8.61 -7.19
C SER A 85 -20.96 8.57 -5.66
N GLN A 86 -21.44 7.52 -4.99
CA GLN A 86 -21.43 7.40 -3.52
C GLN A 86 -21.08 5.99 -3.02
N PRO A 87 -19.84 5.52 -3.27
CA PRO A 87 -19.35 4.29 -2.68
C PRO A 87 -19.28 4.39 -1.15
N ARG A 88 -19.61 3.29 -0.47
CA ARG A 88 -19.62 3.21 1.01
C ARG A 88 -18.87 1.99 1.48
N VAL A 89 -18.14 2.11 2.58
CA VAL A 89 -17.46 0.99 3.23
C VAL A 89 -18.48 -0.11 3.55
N LYS A 90 -18.14 -1.35 3.20
CA LYS A 90 -18.98 -2.52 3.47
C LYS A 90 -19.00 -2.81 4.97
N ARG A 91 -20.15 -3.28 5.45
CA ARG A 91 -20.28 -3.81 6.82
C ARG A 91 -19.41 -5.04 7.06
N HIS A 92 -19.22 -5.86 6.03
CA HIS A 92 -18.40 -7.05 6.07
C HIS A 92 -17.17 -6.83 5.18
N LEU A 93 -16.03 -6.61 5.85
CA LEU A 93 -14.73 -6.41 5.21
C LEU A 93 -14.01 -7.77 5.05
N PRO A 94 -13.07 -7.87 4.10
CA PRO A 94 -12.33 -9.11 3.89
C PRO A 94 -11.59 -9.57 5.15
N SER A 95 -11.54 -10.88 5.36
CA SER A 95 -10.71 -11.51 6.38
C SER A 95 -9.36 -11.92 5.80
N ILE A 96 -8.40 -12.30 6.68
CA ILE A 96 -7.16 -12.95 6.23
C ILE A 96 -7.45 -14.26 5.48
N ALA A 97 -8.51 -14.99 5.83
CA ALA A 97 -8.93 -16.19 5.11
C ALA A 97 -9.39 -15.88 3.67
N ASP A 98 -10.10 -14.76 3.46
CA ASP A 98 -10.47 -14.30 2.12
C ASP A 98 -9.24 -13.95 1.29
N VAL A 99 -8.26 -13.29 1.91
CA VAL A 99 -6.98 -12.97 1.27
C VAL A 99 -6.16 -14.25 0.97
N ALA A 100 -6.14 -15.22 1.88
CA ALA A 100 -5.51 -16.52 1.68
C ALA A 100 -6.13 -17.26 0.49
N LYS A 101 -7.46 -17.26 0.38
CA LYS A 101 -8.20 -17.81 -0.78
C LYS A 101 -7.86 -17.08 -2.07
N PHE A 102 -7.72 -15.75 -2.03
CA PHE A 102 -7.24 -14.98 -3.19
C PHE A 102 -5.83 -15.43 -3.62
N TYR A 103 -4.90 -15.57 -2.67
CA TYR A 103 -3.51 -15.95 -2.93
C TYR A 103 -3.33 -17.42 -3.32
N ALA A 104 -4.32 -18.29 -3.05
CA ALA A 104 -4.32 -19.67 -3.54
C ALA A 104 -4.22 -19.76 -5.07
N ARG A 105 -4.76 -18.76 -5.78
CA ARG A 105 -4.66 -18.62 -7.25
C ARG A 105 -3.24 -18.33 -7.74
N TYR A 106 -2.35 -17.97 -6.81
CA TYR A 106 -0.94 -17.65 -7.04
C TYR A 106 -0.01 -18.65 -6.32
N GLY A 107 -0.53 -19.83 -5.95
CA GLY A 107 0.26 -20.92 -5.37
C GLY A 107 0.36 -20.94 -3.84
N ALA A 108 -0.37 -20.07 -3.13
CA ALA A 108 -0.41 -20.15 -1.68
C ALA A 108 -1.21 -21.36 -1.19
N ASN A 109 -0.74 -22.01 -0.12
CA ASN A 109 -1.59 -22.87 0.70
C ASN A 109 -2.39 -21.99 1.69
N PRO A 110 -3.74 -22.00 1.67
CA PRO A 110 -4.52 -21.11 2.53
C PRO A 110 -4.24 -21.27 4.02
N ARG A 111 -4.11 -22.51 4.52
CA ARG A 111 -3.81 -22.77 5.93
C ARG A 111 -2.43 -22.24 6.32
N THR A 112 -1.43 -22.45 5.46
CA THR A 112 -0.08 -21.90 5.68
C THR A 112 -0.11 -20.37 5.67
N PHE A 113 -0.90 -19.75 4.79
CA PHE A 113 -1.04 -18.30 4.73
C PHE A 113 -1.62 -17.75 6.03
N GLU A 114 -2.74 -18.29 6.50
CA GLU A 114 -3.39 -17.90 7.75
C GLU A 114 -2.46 -18.10 8.96
N ALA A 115 -1.81 -19.26 9.07
CA ALA A 115 -0.86 -19.54 10.15
C ALA A 115 0.35 -18.58 10.11
N THR A 116 0.84 -18.23 8.91
CA THR A 116 1.94 -17.26 8.75
C THR A 116 1.50 -15.86 9.16
N ALA A 117 0.29 -15.44 8.77
CA ALA A 117 -0.28 -14.16 9.14
C ALA A 117 -0.41 -13.99 10.66
N ASP A 118 -0.69 -15.06 11.38
CA ASP A 118 -0.79 -15.10 12.84
C ASP A 118 0.56 -15.32 13.55
N SER A 119 1.68 -15.33 12.83
CA SER A 119 3.00 -15.51 13.42
C SER A 119 3.51 -14.25 14.15
N PHE A 120 4.42 -14.47 15.10
CA PHE A 120 5.14 -13.38 15.76
C PHE A 120 5.95 -12.54 14.77
N ALA A 121 6.55 -13.16 13.76
CA ALA A 121 7.34 -12.48 12.74
C ALA A 121 6.51 -11.45 11.97
N ILE A 122 5.28 -11.78 11.58
CA ILE A 122 4.39 -10.84 10.89
C ILE A 122 3.96 -9.70 11.83
N ARG A 123 3.59 -10.00 13.08
CA ARG A 123 3.30 -8.95 14.08
C ARG A 123 4.48 -8.00 14.30
N ALA A 124 5.70 -8.52 14.35
CA ALA A 124 6.91 -7.71 14.49
C ALA A 124 7.14 -6.80 13.27
N LYS A 125 6.93 -7.30 12.04
CA LYS A 125 7.00 -6.49 10.82
C LYS A 125 5.95 -5.37 10.80
N MET A 126 4.71 -5.66 11.18
CA MET A 126 3.64 -4.66 11.29
C MET A 126 4.01 -3.56 12.30
N LYS A 127 4.46 -3.93 13.50
CA LYS A 127 4.91 -2.97 14.53
C LYS A 127 6.05 -2.09 14.01
N ARG A 128 7.02 -2.68 13.29
CA ARG A 128 8.13 -1.94 12.67
C ARG A 128 7.63 -0.97 11.59
N ALA A 129 6.64 -1.38 10.80
CA ALA A 129 6.01 -0.55 9.78
C ALA A 129 5.37 0.70 10.40
N ASP A 130 4.58 0.51 11.46
CA ASP A 130 3.92 1.60 12.16
C ASP A 130 4.92 2.58 12.78
N GLN A 131 6.03 2.06 13.32
CA GLN A 131 7.13 2.88 13.80
C GLN A 131 7.79 3.69 12.68
N LEU A 132 8.01 3.10 11.50
CA LEU A 132 8.56 3.79 10.34
C LEU A 132 7.63 4.89 9.82
N ILE A 133 6.34 4.58 9.67
CA ILE A 133 5.31 5.55 9.24
C ILE A 133 5.33 6.77 10.17
N LYS A 134 5.33 6.53 11.49
CA LYS A 134 5.44 7.61 12.48
C LYS A 134 6.78 8.34 12.39
N ALA A 135 7.89 7.61 12.29
CA ALA A 135 9.23 8.19 12.25
C ALA A 135 9.42 9.12 11.05
N TYR A 136 8.94 8.69 9.87
CA TYR A 136 8.97 9.46 8.63
C TYR A 136 7.93 10.58 8.57
N GLY A 137 6.97 10.60 9.51
CA GLY A 137 5.91 11.59 9.55
C GLY A 137 4.87 11.37 8.48
N VAL A 138 4.63 10.14 8.04
CA VAL A 138 3.61 9.84 7.03
C VAL A 138 2.21 9.91 7.67
N ASP A 139 1.37 10.81 7.18
CA ASP A 139 0.02 11.09 7.66
C ASP A 139 -1.07 10.84 6.59
N SER A 140 -0.67 10.59 5.35
CA SER A 140 -1.56 10.31 4.23
C SER A 140 -0.96 9.23 3.31
N THR A 141 -1.75 8.77 2.35
CA THR A 141 -1.26 7.86 1.30
C THR A 141 -1.90 8.21 -0.05
N PRO A 142 -1.17 8.03 -1.17
CA PRO A 142 0.21 7.57 -1.24
C PRO A 142 1.21 8.67 -0.87
N THR A 143 2.31 8.26 -0.24
CA THR A 143 3.46 9.11 0.10
C THR A 143 4.73 8.35 -0.27
N LEU A 144 5.67 9.04 -0.89
CA LEU A 144 7.00 8.50 -1.18
C LEU A 144 7.99 9.01 -0.14
N VAL A 145 8.82 8.11 0.38
CA VAL A 145 9.91 8.47 1.30
C VAL A 145 11.23 8.13 0.64
N VAL A 146 12.12 9.12 0.51
CA VAL A 146 13.43 8.96 -0.11
C VAL A 146 14.52 9.00 0.97
N ASN A 147 15.33 7.95 1.03
CA ASN A 147 16.43 7.74 1.98
C ASN A 147 16.05 7.95 3.46
N GLY A 148 14.77 7.74 3.81
CA GLY A 148 14.26 8.00 5.17
C GLY A 148 14.32 9.47 5.61
N ALA A 149 14.69 10.38 4.71
CA ALA A 149 15.00 11.77 5.01
C ALA A 149 14.07 12.76 4.32
N TYR A 150 13.48 12.39 3.17
CA TYR A 150 12.56 13.25 2.42
C TYR A 150 11.20 12.56 2.26
N ARG A 151 10.13 13.32 2.49
CA ARG A 151 8.74 12.92 2.30
C ARG A 151 8.17 13.71 1.13
N LEU A 152 7.62 13.00 0.15
CA LEU A 152 6.94 13.57 -1.01
C LEU A 152 5.49 13.12 -0.96
N ASP A 153 4.57 14.08 -0.93
CA ASP A 153 3.14 13.79 -0.95
C ASP A 153 2.64 13.74 -2.39
N VAL A 154 1.77 12.77 -2.67
CA VAL A 154 1.19 12.60 -3.99
C VAL A 154 -0.24 13.10 -3.93
N HIS A 155 -0.53 14.17 -4.66
CA HIS A 155 -1.87 14.69 -4.81
C HIS A 155 -2.45 14.19 -6.13
N LEU A 156 -3.38 13.24 -5.99
CA LEU A 156 -4.23 12.79 -7.09
C LEU A 156 -5.50 13.63 -7.12
N GLY A 157 -6.08 13.81 -8.32
CA GLY A 157 -7.39 14.44 -8.46
C GLY A 157 -8.48 13.78 -7.60
N ARG A 158 -9.58 14.49 -7.35
CA ARG A 158 -10.67 14.01 -6.49
C ARG A 158 -11.23 12.68 -7.00
N TRP A 159 -11.33 11.70 -6.11
CA TRP A 159 -12.01 10.42 -6.36
C TRP A 159 -13.55 10.56 -6.19
N PRO A 160 -14.38 9.88 -7.01
CA PRO A 160 -14.04 9.03 -8.17
C PRO A 160 -13.46 9.86 -9.34
N ALA A 161 -12.32 9.42 -9.88
CA ALA A 161 -11.53 10.23 -10.82
C ALA A 161 -12.14 10.23 -12.24
N ALA A 162 -12.05 11.40 -12.89
CA ALA A 162 -12.31 11.55 -14.32
C ALA A 162 -11.12 11.13 -15.21
N ASN A 163 -9.90 11.06 -14.66
CA ASN A 163 -8.70 10.59 -15.36
C ASN A 163 -7.78 9.81 -14.39
N PRO A 164 -7.55 8.50 -14.58
CA PRO A 164 -6.72 7.68 -13.71
C PRO A 164 -5.21 7.96 -13.82
N GLU A 165 -4.74 8.74 -14.80
CA GLU A 165 -3.31 9.05 -15.00
C GLU A 165 -2.90 10.42 -14.45
N ALA A 166 -3.87 11.26 -14.04
CA ALA A 166 -3.62 12.62 -13.57
C ALA A 166 -3.22 12.64 -12.08
N GLY A 167 -1.96 12.29 -11.81
CA GLY A 167 -1.33 12.44 -10.50
C GLY A 167 -0.14 13.40 -10.53
N ALA A 168 -0.09 14.33 -9.59
CA ALA A 168 1.07 15.20 -9.40
C ALA A 168 1.79 14.82 -8.09
N ILE A 169 3.12 14.74 -8.13
CA ILE A 169 3.96 14.69 -6.92
C ILE A 169 4.20 16.14 -6.49
N SER A 170 3.86 16.46 -5.26
CA SER A 170 3.93 17.83 -4.73
C SER A 170 4.78 17.88 -3.48
N GLY A 171 5.69 18.86 -3.45
CA GLY A 171 6.46 19.21 -2.25
C GLY A 171 7.46 18.13 -1.83
N ALA A 172 8.58 18.57 -1.26
CA ALA A 172 9.52 17.70 -0.57
C ALA A 172 9.72 18.26 0.85
N GLU A 173 9.11 17.63 1.84
CA GLU A 173 9.34 17.97 3.23
C GLU A 173 10.44 17.08 3.81
N ARG A 174 11.40 17.68 4.53
CA ARG A 174 12.44 16.91 5.20
C ARG A 174 11.87 16.26 6.46
N SER A 175 12.02 14.94 6.61
CA SER A 175 11.64 14.22 7.82
C SER A 175 12.43 14.74 9.01
N ARG A 176 11.74 15.30 10.01
CA ARG A 176 12.34 16.04 11.13
C ARG A 176 13.22 15.20 12.07
N ARG A 177 13.30 13.87 11.89
CA ARG A 177 13.93 12.94 12.86
C ARG A 177 15.29 12.34 12.47
N HIS A 178 15.80 12.53 11.25
CA HIS A 178 16.99 11.79 10.76
C HIS A 178 18.08 12.66 10.09
N ALA A 179 18.32 13.90 10.53
CA ALA A 179 19.36 14.74 9.91
C ALA A 179 20.75 14.59 10.56
N PRO A 180 21.79 14.25 9.78
CA PRO A 180 22.97 15.10 9.65
C PRO A 180 22.78 16.08 8.49
N GLU A 181 23.46 17.23 8.60
CA GLU A 181 23.33 18.38 7.72
C GLU A 181 23.70 18.08 6.25
N THR A 182 23.05 18.83 5.34
CA THR A 182 23.38 19.01 3.92
C THR A 182 23.22 17.83 2.95
N VAL A 183 22.08 17.80 2.25
CA VAL A 183 22.04 17.39 0.83
C VAL A 183 21.34 18.51 0.06
N ARG A 184 22.12 19.28 -0.71
CA ARG A 184 21.62 20.21 -1.75
C ARG A 184 21.28 19.37 -2.96
N ILE A 185 20.00 19.31 -3.32
CA ILE A 185 19.56 18.81 -4.63
C ILE A 185 19.92 19.91 -5.64
N ARG A 186 20.92 19.67 -6.51
CA ARG A 186 21.19 20.56 -7.64
C ARG A 186 20.06 20.38 -8.67
N ARG A 187 19.58 21.51 -9.18
CA ARG A 187 18.57 21.64 -10.23
C ARG A 187 19.06 21.01 -11.54
#